data_AF-A0A7C3JEP6-F1
#
_entry.id   AF-A0A7C3JEP6-F1
#
_cell.length_a   1.000
_cell.length_b   1.000
_cell.length_c   1.000
_cell.angle_alpha   90.00
_cell.angle_beta   90.00
_cell.angle_gamma   90.00
#
_symmetry.space_group_name_H-M   'P 1'
#
loop_
_entity.id
_entity.type
_entity.pdbx_description
1 polymer ?
#
loop_
_entity_poly.entity_id
_entity_poly.type
_entity_poly.pdbx_seq_one_letter_code
_entity_poly.pdbx_strand_id
1 'polypeptide(L)' 'MLPVGSLASYFGQVTGSGPGAGMSLMFLVFGFFSGLVGLAGYAFRVIRDAEEILPDHVMIAENTT' A
#
# COMPACT_ATOMS: atom_id res chain seq x y z
N MET A 1 -22.26 3.99 23.16
CA MET A 1 -22.48 4.45 21.79
C MET A 1 -22.40 5.97 21.85
N LEU A 2 -21.24 6.56 21.52
CA LEU A 2 -21.11 8.02 21.53
C LEU A 2 -21.86 8.58 20.31
N PRO A 3 -22.65 9.67 20.46
CA PRO A 3 -23.66 10.04 19.47
C PRO A 3 -23.10 10.39 18.10
N VAL A 4 -21.89 10.92 18.02
CA VAL A 4 -21.19 11.24 16.76
C VAL A 4 -19.69 11.20 17.05
N GLY A 5 -18.97 10.21 16.53
CA GLY A 5 -17.51 10.30 16.47
C GLY A 5 -17.11 11.40 15.48
N SER A 6 -16.17 12.28 15.82
CA SER A 6 -15.80 13.44 14.97
C SER A 6 -15.37 13.04 13.55
N LEU A 7 -14.82 11.84 13.37
CA LEU A 7 -14.46 11.26 12.07
C LEU A 7 -15.67 10.87 11.22
N ALA A 8 -16.81 10.52 11.84
CA ALA A 8 -18.04 10.18 11.13
C ALA A 8 -18.65 11.39 10.41
N SER A 9 -18.43 12.62 10.91
CA SER A 9 -18.87 13.83 10.22
C SER A 9 -18.12 14.11 8.92
N TYR A 10 -16.85 13.73 8.83
CA TYR A 10 -16.03 13.92 7.63
C TYR A 10 -16.10 12.74 6.67
N PHE A 11 -15.99 11.52 7.20
CA PHE A 11 -15.89 10.31 6.38
C PHE A 11 -17.22 9.56 6.21
N GLY A 12 -18.27 9.92 6.96
CA GLY A 12 -19.58 9.26 6.88
C GLY A 12 -20.25 9.37 5.51
N GLN A 13 -19.92 10.39 4.71
CA GLN A 13 -20.40 10.49 3.31
C GLN A 13 -19.82 9.40 2.41
N VAL A 14 -18.61 8.92 2.70
CA VAL A 14 -17.90 7.92 1.88
C VAL A 14 -18.04 6.51 2.47
N THR A 15 -17.98 6.38 3.80
CA THR A 15 -17.97 5.10 4.52
C THR A 15 -19.32 4.72 5.13
N GLY A 16 -20.28 5.64 5.13
CA GLY A 16 -21.57 5.49 5.82
C GLY A 16 -21.49 5.73 7.32
N SER A 17 -22.64 5.81 7.98
CA SER A 17 -22.76 5.99 9.44
C SER A 17 -23.41 4.78 10.14
N GLY A 18 -23.52 3.65 9.44
CA GLY A 18 -24.13 2.42 9.94
C GLY A 18 -23.15 1.44 10.60
N PRO A 19 -23.63 0.26 11.05
CA PRO A 19 -22.77 -0.82 11.52
C PRO A 19 -21.71 -1.17 10.46
N GLY A 20 -20.44 -1.18 10.83
CA GLY A 20 -19.32 -1.46 9.92
C GLY A 20 -18.65 -0.24 9.29
N ALA A 21 -19.13 0.98 9.52
CA ALA A 21 -18.49 2.22 9.05
C ALA A 21 -17.03 2.37 9.50
N GLY A 22 -16.71 1.90 10.71
CA GLY A 22 -15.33 1.89 11.20
C GLY A 22 -14.42 0.96 10.38
N MET A 23 -14.93 -0.21 9.99
CA MET A 23 -14.14 -1.19 9.24
C MET A 23 -13.93 -0.74 7.79
N SER A 24 -14.96 -0.18 7.15
CA SER A 24 -14.83 0.36 5.80
C SER A 24 -13.82 1.51 5.74
N LEU A 25 -13.82 2.40 6.75
CA LEU A 25 -12.82 3.47 6.87
C LEU A 25 -11.40 2.93 7.00
N MET A 26 -11.19 1.90 7.82
CA MET A 26 -9.88 1.27 7.95
C MET A 26 -9.37 0.74 6.61
N PHE A 27 -10.19 0.00 5.86
CA PHE A 27 -9.79 -0.50 4.54
C PHE A 27 -9.50 0.62 3.54
N LEU A 28 -10.28 1.70 3.56
CA LEU A 28 -10.08 2.83 2.66
C LEU A 28 -8.74 3.51 2.95
N VAL A 29 -8.46 3.80 4.22
CA VAL A 29 -7.24 4.49 4.65
C VAL A 29 -6.02 3.60 4.42
N PHE A 30 -6.02 2.38 4.96
CA PHE A 30 -4.87 1.48 4.83
C PHE A 30 -4.68 1.01 3.40
N GLY A 31 -5.75 0.78 2.63
CA GLY A 31 -5.66 0.45 1.21
C GLY A 31 -5.04 1.57 0.39
N PHE A 32 -5.48 2.81 0.62
CA PHE A 32 -4.90 3.99 -0.03
C PHE A 32 -3.41 4.15 0.30
N PHE A 33 -3.04 4.11 1.59
CA PHE A 33 -1.64 4.19 1.99
C PHE A 33 -0.80 3.02 1.48
N SER A 34 -1.34 1.80 1.46
CA SER A 34 -0.65 0.63 0.90
C SER A 34 -0.38 0.82 -0.60
N GLY A 35 -1.35 1.35 -1.35
CA GLY A 35 -1.17 1.70 -2.76
C GLY A 35 -0.10 2.77 -2.97
N LEU A 36 -0.07 3.81 -2.12
CA LEU A 36 0.98 4.83 -2.15
C LEU A 36 2.36 4.27 -1.83
N VAL A 37 2.47 3.34 -0.87
CA VAL A 37 3.75 2.66 -0.56
C VAL A 37 4.23 1.83 -1.75
N GLY A 38 3.32 1.09 -2.41
CA GLY A 38 3.65 0.37 -3.64
C GLY A 38 4.13 1.30 -4.75
N LEU A 39 3.45 2.44 -4.94
CA LEU A 39 3.86 3.45 -5.91
C LEU A 39 5.21 4.08 -5.55
N ALA A 40 5.45 4.36 -4.27
CA ALA A 40 6.72 4.88 -3.77
C ALA A 40 7.87 3.89 -4.02
N GLY A 41 7.61 2.59 -4.03
CA GLY A 41 8.58 1.55 -4.40
C GLY A 41 9.24 1.80 -5.77
N TYR A 42 8.52 2.37 -6.74
CA TYR A 42 9.10 2.74 -8.04
C TYR A 42 10.03 3.95 -7.99
N ALA A 43 9.88 4.84 -7.00
CA ALA A 43 10.74 6.00 -6.82
C ALA A 43 12.08 5.63 -6.17
N PHE A 44 12.13 4.54 -5.40
CA PHE A 44 13.36 4.08 -4.76
C PHE A 44 14.09 3.05 -5.61
N ARG A 45 15.26 3.43 -6.13
CA ARG A 45 16.10 2.56 -6.97
C ARG A 45 16.41 1.21 -6.32
N VAL A 46 16.60 1.19 -5.00
CA VAL A 46 16.85 -0.04 -4.22
C VAL A 46 15.69 -1.04 -4.28
N ILE A 47 14.46 -0.55 -4.35
CA ILE A 47 13.25 -1.39 -4.41
C ILE A 47 12.95 -1.78 -5.86
N ARG A 48 13.14 -0.85 -6.81
CA ARG A 48 12.94 -1.09 -8.25
C ARG A 48 13.97 -2.08 -8.84
N ASP A 49 15.24 -1.90 -8.50
CA ASP A 49 16.35 -2.68 -9.05
C ASP A 49 16.76 -3.80 -8.06
N ALA A 50 15.82 -4.26 -7.23
CA ALA A 50 16.07 -5.32 -6.24
C ALA A 50 16.64 -6.59 -6.89
N GLU A 51 16.16 -6.94 -8.09
CA GLU A 51 16.65 -8.06 -8.91
C GLU A 51 18.08 -7.87 -9.43
N GLU A 52 18.53 -6.62 -9.61
CA GLU A 52 19.91 -6.31 -9.98
C GLU A 52 20.85 -6.34 -8.76
N ILE A 53 20.35 -5.87 -7.61
CA ILE A 53 21.11 -5.83 -6.35
C ILE A 53 21.30 -7.23 -5.78
N LEU A 54 20.29 -8.09 -5.88
CA LEU A 54 20.33 -9.45 -5.36
C LEU A 54 19.80 -10.43 -6.43
N PRO A 55 20.61 -10.73 -7.46
CA PRO A 55 20.19 -11.61 -8.54
C PRO A 55 19.88 -13.00 -7.99
N ASP A 56 18.62 -13.39 -8.08
CA ASP A 56 18.11 -14.72 -7.74
C ASP A 56 18.40 -15.75 -8.86
N HIS A 57 18.77 -15.25 -10.05
CA HIS A 57 19.19 -16.02 -11.19
C HIS A 57 20.70 -16.27 -11.18
N VAL A 58 21.09 -17.48 -11.62
CA VAL A 58 22.50 -17.82 -11.78
C VAL A 58 23.08 -16.98 -12.91
N MET A 59 24.04 -16.10 -12.60
CA MET A 59 24.82 -15.36 -13.60
C MET A 59 25.66 -16.38 -14.39
N ILE A 60 25.20 -16.79 -15.57
CA ILE A 60 25.96 -17.65 -16.47
C ILE A 60 27.09 -16.78 -17.05
N ALA A 61 28.29 -16.94 -16.52
CA ALA A 61 29.49 -16.39 -17.14
C ALA A 61 29.65 -17.05 -18.51
N GLU A 62 29.33 -16.31 -19.59
CA GLU A 62 29.60 -16.74 -20.95
C GLU A 62 31.12 -16.79 -21.14
N ASN A 63 31.69 -17.96 -20.90
CA ASN A 63 33.03 -18.31 -21.35
C ASN A 63 32.99 -18.44 -22.88
N THR A 64 33.15 -17.32 -23.58
CA THR A 64 33.48 -17.32 -25.01
C THR A 64 34.91 -17.79 -25.21
N THR A 65 35.08 -19.08 -25.50
CA THR A 65 36.27 -19.66 -26.16
C THR A 65 36.24 -19.42 -27.66
#